data_AF-A0A415HYB1-F1
#
_entry.id   AF-A0A415HYB1-F1
#
_cell.length_a   1.000
_cell.length_b   1.000
_cell.length_c   1.000
_cell.angle_alpha   90.00
_cell.angle_beta   90.00
_cell.angle_gamma   90.00
#
_symmetry.space_group_name_H-M   'P 1'
#
loop_
_entity.id
_entity.type
_entity.pdbx_description
1 polymer ?
#
loop_
_entity_poly.entity_id
_entity_poly.type
_entity_poly.pdbx_seq_one_letter_code
_entity_poly.pdbx_strand_id
1 'polypeptide(L)'
;MKLKYRILEKLHNVSNSEMDLLVWAVQHSDETSGTMYGAYYKDYCDEYDRCKQSFYNALYGLADKGIVTFRRNQNDAGTTSDYDITVNDNAYPWKGSSEATYKNEGYVDLASPVFRSGEFKALKAKEKYLALEFRKRSFETGKGYKHGVRAFYDAWDKTLGVTDRTVRGYIHSLSKVCGFFSVGIKDGF
;
A
#
# COMPACT_ATOMS: atom_id res chain seq x y z
N MET A 1 -7.13 -7.10 7.17
CA MET A 1 -6.53 -5.91 6.51
C MET A 1 -5.09 -6.21 6.12
N LYS A 2 -4.90 -7.17 5.21
CA LYS A 2 -3.58 -7.71 4.89
C LYS A 2 -3.28 -7.41 3.44
N LEU A 3 -2.12 -6.81 3.17
CA LEU A 3 -1.63 -6.59 1.82
C LEU A 3 -0.55 -7.64 1.53
N LYS A 4 -0.84 -8.59 0.63
CA LYS A 4 0.14 -9.63 0.29
C LYS A 4 1.42 -9.05 -0.30
N TYR A 5 2.57 -9.65 0.02
CA TYR A 5 3.87 -9.20 -0.47
C TYR A 5 3.97 -9.16 -2.00
N ARG A 6 3.35 -10.13 -2.69
CA ARG A 6 3.32 -10.18 -4.17
C ARG A 6 2.68 -8.95 -4.82
N ILE A 7 1.80 -8.24 -4.11
CA ILE A 7 1.15 -7.04 -4.66
C ILE A 7 2.12 -5.85 -4.63
N LEU A 8 3.04 -5.80 -3.66
CA LEU A 8 3.99 -4.68 -3.51
C LEU A 8 4.81 -4.44 -4.78
N GLU A 9 5.17 -5.50 -5.50
CA GLU A 9 5.94 -5.43 -6.75
C GLU A 9 5.27 -4.56 -7.82
N LYS A 10 3.92 -4.46 -7.79
CA LYS A 10 3.13 -3.66 -8.72
C LYS A 10 3.02 -2.18 -8.33
N LEU A 11 3.50 -1.78 -7.15
CA LEU A 11 3.16 -0.48 -6.54
C LEU A 11 4.22 0.62 -6.75
N HIS A 12 5.39 0.30 -7.30
CA HIS A 12 6.48 1.28 -7.44
C HIS A 12 6.16 2.42 -8.43
N ASN A 13 5.14 2.24 -9.29
CA ASN A 13 4.74 3.21 -10.33
C ASN A 13 3.26 3.63 -10.27
N VAL A 14 2.61 3.52 -9.09
CA VAL A 14 1.26 4.05 -8.91
C VAL A 14 1.30 5.54 -8.53
N SER A 15 0.23 6.28 -8.85
CA SER A 15 0.06 7.67 -8.44
C SER A 15 -0.27 7.80 -6.94
N ASN A 16 -0.24 9.02 -6.40
CA ASN A 16 -0.62 9.27 -5.00
C ASN A 16 -2.05 8.80 -4.71
N SER A 17 -3.01 9.17 -5.55
CA SER A 17 -4.41 8.80 -5.35
C SER A 17 -4.64 7.30 -5.51
N GLU A 18 -3.92 6.64 -6.42
CA GLU A 18 -3.95 5.19 -6.59
C GLU A 18 -3.41 4.45 -5.35
N MET A 19 -2.27 4.90 -4.81
CA MET A 19 -1.73 4.33 -3.57
C MET A 19 -2.69 4.54 -2.40
N ASP A 20 -3.24 5.74 -2.27
CA ASP A 20 -4.23 6.08 -1.22
C ASP A 20 -5.46 5.17 -1.32
N LEU A 21 -6.02 5.03 -2.52
CA LEU A 21 -7.20 4.20 -2.75
C LEU A 21 -6.92 2.72 -2.50
N LEU A 22 -5.74 2.22 -2.89
CA LEU A 22 -5.34 0.84 -2.63
C LEU A 22 -5.22 0.56 -1.13
N VAL A 23 -4.53 1.42 -0.38
CA VAL A 23 -4.39 1.27 1.08
C VAL A 23 -5.77 1.29 1.73
N TRP A 24 -6.62 2.24 1.35
CA TRP A 24 -7.98 2.35 1.85
C TRP A 24 -8.81 1.09 1.55
N ALA A 25 -8.75 0.58 0.32
CA ALA A 25 -9.45 -0.64 -0.08
C ALA A 25 -9.01 -1.86 0.74
N VAL A 26 -7.70 -2.05 0.96
CA VAL A 26 -7.19 -3.19 1.76
C VAL A 26 -7.54 -3.05 3.26
N GLN A 27 -7.62 -1.82 3.76
CA GLN A 27 -8.04 -1.56 5.15
C GLN A 27 -9.52 -1.86 5.38
N HIS A 28 -10.36 -1.79 4.34
CA HIS A 28 -11.79 -2.04 4.43
C HIS A 28 -12.24 -3.33 3.72
N SER A 29 -11.31 -4.11 3.18
CA SER A 29 -11.62 -5.35 2.48
C SER A 29 -11.93 -6.50 3.43
N ASP A 30 -12.91 -7.33 3.05
CA ASP A 30 -13.06 -8.68 3.59
C ASP A 30 -11.83 -9.53 3.24
N GLU A 31 -11.27 -10.23 4.24
CA GLU A 31 -10.07 -11.05 4.04
C GLU A 31 -10.33 -12.26 3.14
N THR A 32 -11.55 -12.81 3.11
CA THR A 32 -11.85 -14.01 2.32
C THR A 32 -11.79 -13.73 0.82
N SER A 33 -12.39 -12.61 0.40
CA SER A 33 -12.50 -12.20 -1.01
C SER A 33 -11.40 -11.23 -1.45
N GLY A 34 -10.83 -10.45 -0.53
CA GLY A 34 -9.99 -9.29 -0.87
C GLY A 34 -10.81 -8.09 -1.39
N THR A 35 -12.13 -8.10 -1.16
CA THR A 35 -13.07 -7.09 -1.67
C THR A 35 -13.50 -6.12 -0.58
N MET A 36 -13.38 -4.83 -0.86
CA MET A 36 -14.07 -3.77 -0.13
C MET A 36 -15.45 -3.59 -0.75
N TYR A 37 -16.50 -3.82 0.04
CA TYR A 37 -17.89 -3.65 -0.42
C TYR A 37 -18.39 -2.24 -0.12
N GLY A 38 -19.16 -1.67 -1.04
CA GLY A 38 -19.83 -0.38 -0.83
C GLY A 38 -18.88 0.81 -0.68
N ALA A 39 -17.77 0.80 -1.41
CA ALA A 39 -16.82 1.90 -1.42
C ALA A 39 -17.46 3.17 -2.00
N TYR A 40 -17.80 4.11 -1.12
CA TYR A 40 -18.38 5.39 -1.51
C TYR A 40 -17.30 6.47 -1.65
N TYR A 41 -17.34 7.20 -2.76
CA TYR A 41 -16.28 8.17 -3.07
C TYR A 41 -16.16 9.28 -2.02
N LYS A 42 -17.25 9.67 -1.33
CA LYS A 42 -17.19 10.75 -0.34
C LYS A 42 -16.38 10.34 0.89
N ASP A 43 -16.51 9.10 1.34
CA ASP A 43 -15.74 8.58 2.49
C ASP A 43 -14.24 8.60 2.19
N TYR A 44 -13.86 8.19 0.97
CA TYR A 44 -12.46 8.31 0.50
C TYR A 44 -11.99 9.76 0.45
N CYS A 45 -12.81 10.66 -0.10
CA CYS A 45 -12.48 12.08 -0.20
C CYS A 45 -12.27 12.72 1.17
N ASP A 46 -13.13 12.41 2.14
CA ASP A 46 -13.07 12.93 3.50
C ASP A 46 -11.86 12.34 4.25
N GLU A 47 -11.54 11.06 4.04
CA GLU A 47 -10.45 10.40 4.75
C GLU A 47 -9.05 10.79 4.24
N TYR A 48 -8.90 11.07 2.95
CA TYR A 48 -7.61 11.37 2.31
C TYR A 48 -7.45 12.83 1.86
N ASP A 49 -8.43 13.68 2.12
CA ASP A 49 -8.50 15.06 1.61
C ASP A 49 -8.26 15.11 0.10
N ARG A 50 -9.21 14.52 -0.64
CA ARG A 50 -9.16 14.36 -2.10
C ARG A 50 -10.44 14.86 -2.74
N CYS A 51 -10.34 15.28 -3.99
CA CYS A 51 -11.52 15.61 -4.77
C CYS A 51 -12.16 14.35 -5.36
N LYS A 52 -13.45 14.44 -5.72
CA LYS A 52 -14.21 13.36 -6.37
C LYS A 52 -13.48 12.76 -7.57
N GLN A 53 -12.84 13.59 -8.39
CA GLN A 53 -12.13 13.10 -9.59
C GLN A 53 -10.93 12.23 -9.24
N SER A 54 -10.24 12.50 -8.13
CA SER A 54 -9.10 11.69 -7.67
C SER A 54 -9.52 10.25 -7.36
N PHE A 55 -10.72 10.04 -6.79
CA PHE A 55 -11.26 8.70 -6.57
C PHE A 55 -11.40 7.92 -7.88
N TYR A 56 -12.07 8.51 -8.88
CA TYR A 56 -12.31 7.83 -10.17
C TYR A 56 -11.02 7.61 -10.96
N ASN A 57 -10.12 8.60 -11.00
CA ASN A 57 -8.82 8.45 -11.64
C ASN A 57 -8.00 7.34 -10.98
N ALA A 58 -8.05 7.24 -9.65
CA ALA A 58 -7.39 6.17 -8.92
C ALA A 58 -8.01 4.80 -9.20
N LEU A 59 -9.34 4.70 -9.18
CA LEU A 59 -10.07 3.46 -9.40
C LEU A 59 -9.78 2.88 -10.80
N TYR A 60 -9.94 3.71 -11.83
CA TYR A 60 -9.66 3.30 -13.20
C TYR A 60 -8.16 3.06 -13.42
N GLY A 61 -7.29 3.93 -12.89
CA GLY A 61 -5.85 3.77 -13.05
C GLY A 61 -5.26 2.54 -12.35
N LEU A 62 -5.84 2.09 -11.22
CA LEU A 62 -5.51 0.81 -10.59
C LEU A 62 -6.04 -0.38 -11.39
N ALA A 63 -7.23 -0.26 -11.99
CA ALA A 63 -7.83 -1.30 -12.81
C ALA A 63 -7.05 -1.51 -14.12
N ASP A 64 -6.65 -0.43 -14.79
CA ASP A 64 -5.81 -0.47 -15.98
C ASP A 64 -4.45 -1.11 -15.72
N LYS A 65 -3.91 -0.95 -14.50
CA LYS A 65 -2.68 -1.62 -14.04
C LYS A 65 -2.89 -3.07 -13.60
N GLY A 66 -4.14 -3.57 -13.64
CA GLY A 66 -4.50 -4.93 -13.19
C GLY A 66 -4.32 -5.15 -11.69
N ILE A 67 -4.25 -4.09 -10.89
CA ILE A 67 -4.10 -4.17 -9.42
C ILE A 67 -5.44 -4.42 -8.75
N VAL A 68 -6.51 -3.83 -9.28
CA VAL A 68 -7.87 -4.04 -8.78
C VAL A 68 -8.81 -4.43 -9.91
N THR A 69 -9.93 -5.01 -9.53
CA THR A 69 -11.16 -5.08 -10.33
C THR A 69 -12.26 -4.42 -9.53
N PHE A 70 -13.30 -3.90 -10.19
CA PHE A 70 -14.41 -3.28 -9.48
C PHE A 70 -15.74 -3.55 -10.15
N ARG A 71 -16.79 -3.53 -9.33
CA ARG A 71 -18.18 -3.54 -9.77
C ARG A 71 -18.86 -2.30 -9.23
N ARG A 72 -19.53 -1.55 -10.10
CA ARG A 72 -20.43 -0.49 -9.63
C ARG A 72 -21.69 -1.13 -9.06
N ASN A 73 -22.06 -0.76 -7.85
CA ASN A 73 -23.30 -1.22 -7.25
C ASN A 73 -24.48 -0.52 -7.95
N GLN A 74 -25.53 -1.28 -8.24
CA GLN A 74 -26.77 -0.76 -8.79
C GLN A 74 -27.88 -1.22 -7.84
N ASN A 75 -28.67 -0.27 -7.36
CA ASN A 75 -29.97 -0.56 -6.77
C ASN A 75 -31.00 -0.65 -7.91
N ASP A 76 -32.24 -1.01 -7.58
CA ASP A 76 -33.33 -1.15 -8.56
C ASP A 76 -33.61 0.14 -9.36
N ALA A 77 -33.15 1.29 -8.85
CA ALA A 77 -33.25 2.59 -9.52
C ALA A 77 -32.01 2.95 -10.38
N GLY A 78 -30.95 2.14 -10.36
CA GLY A 78 -29.69 2.38 -11.09
C GLY A 78 -28.85 3.56 -10.56
N THR A 79 -29.09 4.03 -9.33
CA THR A 79 -28.61 5.34 -8.85
C THR A 79 -27.46 5.33 -7.85
N THR A 80 -26.96 4.19 -7.38
CA THR A 80 -25.85 4.22 -6.40
C THR A 80 -24.55 4.71 -7.04
N SER A 81 -23.70 5.29 -6.20
CA SER A 81 -22.35 5.76 -6.55
C SER A 81 -21.27 4.90 -5.91
N ASP A 82 -21.65 3.76 -5.35
CA ASP A 82 -20.75 2.92 -4.55
C ASP A 82 -20.17 1.82 -5.42
N TYR A 83 -18.96 1.40 -5.07
CA TYR A 83 -18.22 0.39 -5.81
C TYR A 83 -17.81 -0.74 -4.89
N ASP A 84 -17.94 -1.98 -5.36
CA ASP A 84 -17.23 -3.08 -4.75
C ASP A 84 -15.86 -3.17 -5.43
N ILE A 85 -14.79 -2.96 -4.67
CA ILE A 85 -13.41 -2.91 -5.16
C ILE A 85 -12.69 -4.17 -4.68
N THR A 86 -12.30 -5.04 -5.60
CA THR A 86 -11.53 -6.24 -5.30
C THR A 86 -10.05 -5.99 -5.59
N VAL A 87 -9.21 -6.11 -4.58
CA VAL A 87 -7.76 -6.07 -4.78
C VAL A 87 -7.34 -7.43 -5.32
N ASN A 88 -6.93 -7.45 -6.59
CA ASN A 88 -6.60 -8.67 -7.29
C ASN A 88 -5.48 -9.39 -6.54
N ASP A 89 -5.59 -10.71 -6.44
CA ASP A 89 -4.62 -11.55 -5.75
C ASP A 89 -4.48 -11.26 -4.25
N ASN A 90 -5.38 -10.52 -3.60
CA ASN A 90 -5.27 -10.21 -2.17
C ASN A 90 -6.16 -11.06 -1.25
N ALA A 91 -7.01 -11.93 -1.79
CA ALA A 91 -7.81 -12.88 -1.01
C ALA A 91 -6.92 -13.71 -0.08
N TYR A 92 -7.24 -13.73 1.22
CA TYR A 92 -6.48 -14.39 2.27
C TYR A 92 -7.41 -15.14 3.25
N PRO A 93 -8.16 -16.15 2.76
CA PRO A 93 -9.11 -16.89 3.58
C PRO A 93 -8.38 -17.77 4.60
N TRP A 94 -8.72 -17.64 5.89
CA TRP A 94 -8.22 -18.55 6.95
C TRP A 94 -8.82 -19.96 6.85
N LYS A 95 -10.08 -20.07 6.44
CA LYS A 95 -10.81 -21.34 6.41
C LYS A 95 -10.51 -22.10 5.13
N GLY A 96 -9.85 -23.25 5.25
CA GLY A 96 -9.54 -24.16 4.12
C GLY A 96 -8.17 -23.94 3.47
N SER A 97 -7.38 -22.98 3.93
CA SER A 97 -5.99 -22.81 3.54
C SER A 97 -5.06 -23.56 4.51
N SER A 98 -3.98 -24.14 3.98
CA SER A 98 -2.97 -24.77 4.83
C SER A 98 -2.17 -23.70 5.58
N GLU A 99 -1.74 -24.00 6.81
CA GLU A 99 -0.86 -23.11 7.58
C GLU A 99 0.43 -22.78 6.80
N ALA A 100 0.92 -23.71 5.97
CA ALA A 100 2.06 -23.50 5.08
C ALA A 100 1.77 -22.46 3.98
N THR A 101 0.58 -22.49 3.38
CA THR A 101 0.14 -21.46 2.40
C THR A 101 0.16 -20.08 3.04
N TYR A 102 -0.35 -19.97 4.26
CA TYR A 102 -0.39 -18.71 5.02
C TYR A 102 1.02 -18.22 5.40
N LYS A 103 1.90 -19.12 5.84
CA LYS A 103 3.29 -18.76 6.21
C LYS A 103 4.12 -18.31 5.00
N ASN A 104 3.86 -18.89 3.83
CA ASN A 104 4.70 -18.68 2.65
C ASN A 104 4.32 -17.46 1.80
N GLU A 105 3.07 -17.01 1.83
CA GLU A 105 2.64 -15.86 1.01
C GLU A 105 3.09 -14.51 1.58
N GLY A 106 3.08 -14.36 2.90
CA GLY A 106 3.50 -13.15 3.61
C GLY A 106 2.63 -11.92 3.32
N TYR A 107 2.54 -11.02 4.31
CA TYR A 107 1.73 -9.80 4.16
C TYR A 107 2.23 -8.64 5.02
N VAL A 108 1.85 -7.44 4.60
CA VAL A 108 1.92 -6.25 5.44
C VAL A 108 0.57 -6.08 6.14
N ASP A 109 0.60 -6.02 7.47
CA ASP A 109 -0.59 -5.79 8.29
C ASP A 109 -0.96 -4.30 8.29
N LEU A 110 -1.95 -3.93 7.47
CA LEU A 110 -2.47 -2.57 7.40
C LEU A 110 -3.48 -2.24 8.51
N ALA A 111 -3.79 -3.19 9.41
CA ALA A 111 -4.51 -2.88 10.64
C ALA A 111 -3.64 -2.14 11.66
N SER A 112 -2.31 -2.19 11.52
CA SER A 112 -1.39 -1.47 12.40
C SER A 112 -1.72 0.04 12.39
N PRO A 113 -1.85 0.69 13.57
CA PRO A 113 -2.28 2.09 13.68
C PRO A 113 -1.45 3.06 12.84
N VAL A 114 -0.20 2.71 12.61
CA VAL A 114 0.73 3.53 11.84
C VAL A 114 0.34 3.69 10.37
N PHE A 115 -0.28 2.68 9.75
CA PHE A 115 -0.78 2.77 8.37
C PHE A 115 -2.10 3.56 8.26
N ARG A 116 -2.67 3.96 9.40
CA ARG A 116 -3.87 4.80 9.48
C ARG A 116 -3.54 6.24 9.90
N SER A 117 -2.29 6.50 10.28
CA SER A 117 -1.89 7.78 10.85
C SER A 117 -1.88 8.89 9.80
N GLY A 118 -2.07 10.13 10.25
CA GLY A 118 -2.00 11.31 9.38
C GLY A 118 -0.63 11.46 8.73
N GLU A 119 0.44 11.12 9.45
CA GLU A 119 1.82 11.13 8.96
C GLU A 119 2.01 10.14 7.81
N PHE A 120 1.49 8.91 7.92
CA PHE A 120 1.54 7.96 6.81
C PHE A 120 0.69 8.45 5.64
N LYS A 121 -0.53 8.94 5.88
CA LYS A 121 -1.42 9.45 4.83
C LYS A 121 -0.81 10.64 4.07
N ALA A 122 0.01 11.47 4.72
CA ALA A 122 0.69 12.60 4.11
C ALA A 122 1.86 12.21 3.18
N LEU A 123 2.36 10.97 3.26
CA LEU A 123 3.43 10.49 2.38
C LEU A 123 2.99 10.41 0.91
N LYS A 124 3.93 10.64 0.00
CA LYS A 124 3.75 10.41 -1.45
C LYS A 124 3.75 8.90 -1.76
N ALA A 125 3.25 8.52 -2.93
CA ALA A 125 3.12 7.13 -3.37
C ALA A 125 4.41 6.32 -3.22
N LYS A 126 5.54 6.84 -3.73
CA LYS A 126 6.84 6.16 -3.63
C LYS A 126 7.36 6.08 -2.19
N GLU A 127 7.03 7.04 -1.35
CA GLU A 127 7.36 7.00 0.08
C GLU A 127 6.52 5.94 0.81
N LYS A 128 5.21 5.86 0.53
CA LYS A 128 4.32 4.80 1.02
C LYS A 128 4.76 3.42 0.54
N TYR A 129 5.15 3.29 -0.72
CA TYR A 129 5.69 2.05 -1.26
C TYR A 129 6.95 1.60 -0.51
N LEU A 130 7.93 2.50 -0.32
CA LEU A 130 9.13 2.20 0.46
C LEU A 130 8.81 1.81 1.90
N ALA A 131 7.84 2.48 2.52
CA ALA A 131 7.32 2.12 3.83
C ALA A 131 6.78 0.67 3.87
N LEU A 132 5.95 0.27 2.91
CA LEU A 132 5.43 -1.09 2.83
C LEU A 132 6.55 -2.12 2.60
N GLU A 133 7.50 -1.82 1.71
CA GLU A 133 8.64 -2.70 1.42
C GLU A 133 9.62 -2.84 2.59
N PHE A 134 9.95 -1.75 3.27
CA PHE A 134 10.80 -1.81 4.46
C PHE A 134 10.12 -2.56 5.60
N ARG A 135 8.79 -2.45 5.73
CA ARG A 135 8.03 -3.24 6.70
C ARG A 135 8.12 -4.73 6.39
N LYS A 136 7.94 -5.13 5.12
CA LYS A 136 8.14 -6.52 4.66
C LYS A 136 9.55 -7.02 5.00
N ARG A 137 10.59 -6.34 4.53
CA ARG A 137 11.99 -6.77 4.69
C ARG A 137 12.46 -6.82 6.14
N SER A 138 11.96 -5.89 6.97
CA SER A 138 12.27 -5.89 8.40
C SER A 138 11.63 -7.07 9.12
N PHE A 139 10.45 -7.51 8.68
CA PHE A 139 9.78 -8.69 9.21
C PHE A 139 10.48 -9.99 8.78
N GLU A 140 10.81 -10.12 7.49
CA GLU A 140 11.51 -11.28 6.92
C GLU A 140 12.86 -11.56 7.60
N THR A 141 13.58 -10.50 8.01
CA THR A 141 14.91 -10.63 8.63
C THR A 141 14.88 -10.71 10.16
N GLY A 142 13.79 -10.29 10.80
CA GLY A 142 13.65 -10.16 12.26
C GLY A 142 14.67 -9.20 12.93
N LYS A 143 15.57 -8.58 12.16
CA LYS A 143 16.72 -7.78 12.64
C LYS A 143 16.79 -6.38 11.99
N GLY A 144 15.71 -5.99 11.31
CA GLY A 144 15.61 -4.74 10.55
C GLY A 144 16.31 -4.82 9.19
N TYR A 145 15.85 -4.01 8.24
CA TYR A 145 16.45 -3.91 6.92
C TYR A 145 17.79 -3.15 6.97
N LYS A 146 18.89 -3.82 6.58
CA LYS A 146 20.25 -3.26 6.58
C LYS A 146 20.88 -3.42 5.21
N HIS A 147 21.60 -2.40 4.77
CA HIS A 147 22.27 -2.38 3.48
C HIS A 147 23.47 -1.43 3.53
N GLY A 148 24.54 -1.71 2.76
CA GLY A 148 25.59 -0.72 2.52
C GLY A 148 25.02 0.52 1.81
N VAL A 149 25.47 1.72 2.19
CA VAL A 149 24.87 3.00 1.76
C VAL A 149 24.79 3.13 0.24
N ARG A 150 25.89 2.87 -0.49
CA ARG A 150 25.89 2.98 -1.96
C ARG A 150 24.92 1.99 -2.59
N ALA A 151 25.00 0.73 -2.19
CA ALA A 151 24.17 -0.31 -2.76
C ALA A 151 22.68 -0.18 -2.36
N PHE A 152 22.36 0.52 -1.27
CA PHE A 152 21.00 0.94 -0.96
C PHE A 152 20.47 1.92 -2.01
N TYR A 153 21.27 2.94 -2.35
CA TYR A 153 20.89 3.91 -3.37
C TYR A 153 20.74 3.25 -4.73
N ASP A 154 21.70 2.42 -5.16
CA ASP A 154 21.66 1.67 -6.44
C ASP A 154 20.45 0.73 -6.57
N ALA A 155 19.94 0.21 -5.44
CA ALA A 155 18.76 -0.64 -5.45
C ALA A 155 17.48 0.17 -5.68
N TRP A 156 17.34 1.30 -4.99
CA TRP A 156 16.09 2.07 -4.97
C TRP A 156 16.00 3.14 -6.05
N ASP A 157 17.11 3.71 -6.50
CA ASP A 157 17.14 4.66 -7.61
C ASP A 157 16.63 3.99 -8.90
N LYS A 158 17.08 2.76 -9.18
CA LYS A 158 16.70 1.92 -10.32
C LYS A 158 15.27 1.42 -10.20
N THR A 159 14.91 0.87 -9.03
CA THR A 159 13.55 0.33 -8.80
C THR A 159 12.49 1.43 -8.92
N LEU A 160 12.79 2.63 -8.43
CA LEU A 160 11.85 3.75 -8.44
C LEU A 160 11.98 4.63 -9.69
N GLY A 161 13.03 4.46 -10.51
CA GLY A 161 13.34 5.35 -11.63
C GLY A 161 13.54 6.80 -11.20
N VAL A 162 14.30 7.02 -10.12
CA VAL A 162 14.58 8.37 -9.56
C VAL A 162 16.07 8.51 -9.23
N THR A 163 16.51 9.71 -8.81
CA THR A 163 17.91 9.95 -8.43
C THR A 163 18.19 9.62 -6.95
N ASP A 164 19.46 9.41 -6.58
CA ASP A 164 19.92 9.29 -5.18
C ASP A 164 19.39 10.43 -4.28
N ARG A 165 19.40 11.66 -4.80
CA ARG A 165 18.89 12.84 -4.08
C ARG A 165 17.42 12.68 -3.75
N THR A 166 16.64 12.16 -4.68
CA THR A 166 15.22 11.90 -4.50
C THR A 166 14.99 10.78 -3.49
N VAL A 167 15.72 9.67 -3.59
CA VAL A 167 15.66 8.57 -2.61
C VAL A 167 15.98 9.09 -1.20
N ARG A 168 17.04 9.90 -1.05
CA ARG A 168 17.39 10.53 0.24
C ARG A 168 16.26 11.38 0.79
N GLY A 169 15.56 12.12 -0.06
CA GLY A 169 14.36 12.87 0.31
C GLY A 169 13.26 11.97 0.90
N TYR A 170 13.00 10.83 0.26
CA TYR A 170 12.03 9.85 0.75
C TYR A 170 12.43 9.28 2.11
N ILE A 171 13.71 8.95 2.30
CA ILE A 171 14.21 8.45 3.59
C ILE A 171 14.08 9.51 4.68
N HIS A 172 14.33 10.78 4.36
CA HIS A 172 14.10 11.87 5.29
C HIS A 172 12.60 12.00 5.67
N SER A 173 11.69 11.93 4.70
CA SER A 173 10.24 11.90 4.98
C SER A 173 9.85 10.72 5.88
N LEU A 174 10.34 9.52 5.58
CA LEU A 174 10.06 8.32 6.40
C LEU A 174 10.62 8.43 7.81
N SER A 175 11.77 9.06 8.00
CA SER A 175 12.36 9.30 9.32
C SER A 175 11.51 10.23 10.21
N LYS A 176 10.65 11.06 9.61
CA LYS A 176 9.72 11.95 10.32
C LYS A 176 8.42 11.27 10.74
N VAL A 177 8.11 10.09 10.21
CA VAL A 177 6.95 9.30 10.63
C VAL A 177 7.33 8.61 11.95
N CYS A 178 7.30 9.40 13.03
CA CYS A 178 7.69 8.99 14.37
C CYS A 178 6.92 7.73 14.79
N GLY A 179 7.64 6.70 15.26
CA GLY A 179 7.06 5.42 15.66
C GLY A 179 6.92 4.37 14.54
N PHE A 180 7.19 4.74 13.29
CA PHE A 180 7.11 3.80 12.16
C PHE A 180 8.45 3.21 11.74
N PHE A 181 9.47 4.06 11.54
CA PHE A 181 10.82 3.63 11.23
C PHE A 181 11.84 4.32 12.14
N SER A 182 12.77 3.53 12.67
CA SER A 182 14.04 4.05 13.13
C SER A 182 15.03 3.91 11.97
N VAL A 183 15.27 5.01 11.26
CA VAL A 183 16.25 5.05 10.16
C VAL A 183 17.48 5.82 10.62
N GLY A 184 18.64 5.22 10.45
CA GLY A 184 19.91 5.85 10.76
C GLY A 184 21.05 5.20 9.99
N ILE A 185 22.07 5.98 9.72
CA ILE A 185 23.38 5.45 9.31
C ILE A 185 24.10 5.09 10.61
N LYS A 186 24.65 3.89 10.68
CA LYS A 186 25.49 3.43 11.78
C LYS A 186 26.90 3.27 11.28
N ASP A 187 27.87 3.76 12.04
CA ASP A 187 29.28 3.46 11.79
C ASP A 187 29.55 2.00 12.21
N GLY A 188 29.88 1.14 11.22
CA GLY A 188 30.28 -0.28 11.39
C GLY A 188 29.28 -1.31 10.84
N PHE A 189 29.67 -2.40 10.15
CA PHE A 189 30.98 -3.08 10.01
C PHE A 189 31.70 -2.78 8.70
#